data_AF-A0A9P5W8W9-F1
#
_entry.id   AF-A0A9P5W8W9-F1
#
_cell.length_a   1.000
_cell.length_b   1.000
_cell.length_c   1.000
_cell.angle_alpha   90.00
_cell.angle_beta   90.00
_cell.angle_gamma   90.00
#
_symmetry.space_group_name_H-M   'P 1'
#
loop_
_entity.id
_entity.type
_entity.pdbx_description
1 polymer ?
#
loop_
_entity_poly.entity_id
_entity_poly.type
_entity_poly.pdbx_seq_one_letter_code
_entity_poly.pdbx_strand_id
1 'polypeptide(L)'
;MELAFNDGMDVINMSLGGGSSYKSNPTATLADKLIARGMALAGAAGNDGADGVWMVSDTGLGDLSSSVASFDNAYGYYDSFTYGGVAHPYSPSIAWATTIDLPASATLVPVLEKDGSLSD
;
A
#
# COMPACT_ATOMS: atom_id res chain seq x y z
N MET A 1 21.35 1.62 3.40
CA MET A 1 21.11 0.73 4.58
C MET A 1 22.26 0.82 5.57
N GLU A 2 23.47 1.01 5.07
CA GLU A 2 24.73 1.22 5.77
C GLU A 2 24.70 2.41 6.73
N LEU A 3 24.07 3.52 6.32
CA LEU A 3 23.88 4.68 7.22
C LEU A 3 23.03 4.31 8.43
N ALA A 4 21.89 3.64 8.24
CA ALA A 4 21.04 3.21 9.35
C ALA A 4 21.79 2.26 10.31
N PHE A 5 22.64 1.38 9.79
CA PHE A 5 23.50 0.54 10.63
C PHE A 5 24.54 1.37 11.40
N ASN A 6 25.23 2.29 10.72
CA ASN A 6 26.25 3.15 11.34
C ASN A 6 25.66 4.11 12.38
N ASP A 7 24.42 4.54 12.18
CA ASP A 7 23.68 5.40 13.10
C ASP A 7 23.07 4.60 14.27
N GLY A 8 23.28 3.28 14.33
CA GLY A 8 22.85 2.42 15.42
C GLY A 8 21.35 2.15 15.45
N MET A 9 20.68 2.16 14.29
CA MET A 9 19.26 1.80 14.20
C MET A 9 19.06 0.30 14.44
N ASP A 10 17.93 -0.07 15.05
CA ASP A 10 17.55 -1.47 15.27
C ASP A 10 16.73 -2.06 14.11
N VAL A 11 15.93 -1.23 13.44
CA VAL A 11 14.96 -1.65 12.42
C VAL A 11 15.11 -0.83 11.14
N ILE A 12 15.07 -1.49 9.99
CA ILE A 12 14.92 -0.85 8.68
C ILE A 12 13.60 -1.30 8.06
N ASN A 13 12.76 -0.33 7.69
CA ASN A 13 11.57 -0.56 6.87
C ASN A 13 11.81 -0.01 5.45
N MET A 14 11.66 -0.87 4.45
CA MET A 14 11.93 -0.53 3.04
C MET A 14 10.65 -0.61 2.22
N SER A 15 9.99 0.53 2.04
CA SER A 15 8.92 0.71 1.05
C SER A 15 9.52 1.11 -0.31
N LEU A 16 10.54 0.37 -0.73
CA LEU A 16 11.23 0.52 -2.01
C LEU A 16 11.04 -0.76 -2.80
N GLY A 17 11.18 -0.65 -4.11
CA GLY A 17 11.28 -1.84 -4.93
C GLY A 17 12.03 -1.61 -6.23
N GLY A 18 13.04 -2.44 -6.46
CA GLY A 18 13.45 -2.83 -7.80
C GLY A 18 12.48 -3.90 -8.33
N GLY A 19 12.34 -3.98 -9.65
CA GLY A 19 11.56 -5.06 -10.28
C GLY A 19 12.07 -6.45 -9.88
N SER A 20 11.39 -7.49 -10.36
CA SER A 20 11.74 -8.89 -10.10
C SER A 20 13.25 -9.15 -10.21
N SER A 21 13.81 -9.82 -9.21
CA SER A 21 15.23 -10.14 -9.13
C SER A 21 15.47 -11.51 -8.49
N TYR A 22 16.71 -11.78 -8.13
CA TYR A 22 17.12 -12.99 -7.41
C TYR A 22 17.74 -12.62 -6.07
N LYS A 23 17.73 -13.56 -5.12
CA LYS A 23 18.29 -13.35 -3.78
C LYS A 23 19.77 -12.95 -3.73
N SER A 24 20.52 -13.22 -4.80
CA SER A 24 21.92 -12.82 -4.95
C SER A 24 22.11 -11.34 -5.27
N ASN A 25 21.03 -10.55 -5.37
CA ASN A 25 21.13 -9.12 -5.61
C ASN A 25 21.79 -8.40 -4.41
N PRO A 26 22.39 -7.21 -4.64
CA PRO A 26 23.09 -6.47 -3.59
C PRO A 26 22.21 -6.11 -2.38
N THR A 27 20.96 -5.73 -2.62
CA THR A 27 20.00 -5.31 -1.58
C THR A 27 19.68 -6.47 -0.64
N ALA A 28 19.32 -7.63 -1.18
CA ALA A 28 19.04 -8.85 -0.42
C ALA A 28 20.27 -9.34 0.35
N THR A 29 21.44 -9.38 -0.31
CA THR A 29 22.70 -9.79 0.33
C THR A 29 23.09 -8.86 1.49
N LEU A 30 22.88 -7.55 1.33
CA LEU A 30 23.15 -6.59 2.41
C LEU A 30 22.14 -6.73 3.54
N ALA A 31 20.86 -6.93 3.24
CA ALA A 31 19.82 -7.14 4.24
C ALA A 31 20.18 -8.31 5.16
N ASP A 32 20.53 -9.47 4.60
CA ASP A 32 20.92 -10.64 5.38
C ASP A 32 22.15 -10.38 6.26
N LYS A 33 23.14 -9.63 5.76
CA LYS A 33 24.33 -9.25 6.54
C LYS A 33 24.03 -8.32 7.71
N LEU A 34 23.07 -7.41 7.56
CA LEU A 34 22.66 -6.49 8.62
C LEU A 34 21.81 -7.21 9.67
N ILE A 35 20.92 -8.10 9.23
CA ILE A 35 20.12 -8.92 10.15
C ILE A 35 21.01 -9.84 10.97
N ALA A 36 22.02 -10.47 10.35
CA ALA A 36 23.02 -11.26 11.07
C ALA A 36 23.83 -10.45 12.10
N ARG A 37 23.80 -9.11 12.04
CA ARG A 37 24.41 -8.19 13.01
C ARG A 37 23.44 -7.66 14.06
N GLY A 38 22.22 -8.17 14.10
CA GLY A 38 21.23 -7.86 15.14
C GLY A 38 20.14 -6.88 14.72
N MET A 39 20.11 -6.42 13.46
CA MET A 39 19.02 -5.58 12.97
C MET A 39 17.79 -6.41 12.58
N ALA A 40 16.61 -5.79 12.57
CA ALA A 40 15.44 -6.31 11.87
C ALA A 40 15.23 -5.55 10.57
N LEU A 41 14.83 -6.25 9.51
CA LEU A 41 14.57 -5.62 8.23
C LEU A 41 13.30 -6.15 7.57
N ALA A 42 12.41 -5.23 7.20
CA ALA A 42 11.17 -5.51 6.47
C ALA A 42 11.18 -4.79 5.11
N GLY A 43 10.91 -5.54 4.04
CA GLY A 43 10.80 -5.03 2.68
C GLY A 43 9.43 -5.33 2.09
N ALA A 44 8.88 -4.41 1.32
CA ALA A 44 7.63 -4.66 0.59
C ALA A 44 7.86 -5.73 -0.50
N ALA A 45 6.94 -6.68 -0.63
CA ALA A 45 7.02 -7.71 -1.67
C ALA A 45 6.83 -7.14 -3.09
N GLY A 46 6.28 -5.93 -3.23
CA GLY A 46 6.03 -5.26 -4.51
C GLY A 46 4.55 -5.28 -4.92
N ASN A 47 4.22 -4.51 -5.96
CA ASN A 47 2.85 -4.33 -6.46
C ASN A 47 2.59 -5.01 -7.80
N ASP A 48 3.59 -5.73 -8.34
CA ASP A 48 3.55 -6.36 -9.66
C ASP A 48 3.01 -7.81 -9.61
N GLY A 49 2.17 -8.12 -8.60
CA GLY A 49 1.66 -9.48 -8.38
C GLY A 49 0.82 -10.02 -9.53
N ALA A 50 0.23 -9.14 -10.35
CA ALA A 50 -0.51 -9.51 -11.56
C ALA A 50 0.38 -10.03 -12.70
N ASP A 51 1.67 -9.65 -12.71
CA ASP A 51 2.62 -10.02 -13.76
C ASP A 51 3.21 -11.42 -13.54
N GLY A 52 3.00 -12.01 -12.36
CA GLY A 52 3.28 -13.41 -12.07
C GLY A 52 3.86 -13.67 -10.68
N VAL A 53 3.99 -14.96 -10.34
CA VAL A 53 4.44 -15.41 -9.01
C VAL A 53 5.91 -15.09 -8.69
N TRP A 54 6.72 -14.74 -9.69
CA TRP A 54 8.14 -14.43 -9.55
C TRP A 54 8.41 -12.92 -9.41
N MET A 55 7.37 -12.11 -9.21
CA MET A 55 7.47 -10.65 -9.22
C MET A 55 7.78 -10.03 -7.86
N VAL A 56 8.32 -10.82 -6.92
CA VAL A 56 8.76 -10.30 -5.62
C VAL A 56 9.91 -9.31 -5.83
N SER A 57 9.78 -8.14 -5.20
CA SER A 57 10.74 -7.07 -5.28
C SER A 57 12.05 -7.39 -4.57
N ASP A 58 13.15 -6.80 -5.03
CA ASP A 58 14.51 -7.02 -4.54
C ASP A 58 14.70 -6.80 -3.03
N THR A 59 13.92 -5.92 -2.41
CA THR A 59 13.91 -5.65 -0.96
C THR A 59 13.32 -6.79 -0.13
N GLY A 60 12.48 -7.64 -0.73
CA GLY A 60 11.80 -8.77 -0.11
C GLY A 60 12.39 -10.14 -0.44
N LEU A 61 13.59 -10.21 -1.03
CA LEU A 61 14.24 -11.46 -1.49
C LEU A 61 15.36 -11.99 -0.58
N GLY A 62 15.68 -11.33 0.53
CA GLY A 62 16.69 -11.81 1.48
C GLY A 62 16.24 -13.10 2.16
N ASP A 63 17.17 -14.02 2.45
CA ASP A 63 16.83 -15.27 3.12
C ASP A 63 16.42 -15.01 4.60
N LEU A 64 16.90 -13.92 5.19
CA LEU A 64 16.60 -13.52 6.57
C LEU A 64 15.63 -12.35 6.68
N SER A 65 15.42 -11.57 5.61
CA SER A 65 14.55 -10.40 5.64
C SER A 65 13.06 -10.78 5.64
N SER A 66 12.24 -9.93 6.25
CA SER A 66 10.79 -10.10 6.23
C SER A 66 10.22 -9.51 4.94
N SER A 67 9.75 -10.37 4.04
CA SER A 67 9.00 -9.97 2.84
C SER A 67 7.53 -9.75 3.19
N VAL A 68 7.03 -8.53 2.99
CA VAL A 68 5.68 -8.13 3.43
C VAL A 68 4.74 -8.07 2.22
N ALA A 69 3.78 -8.99 2.18
CA ALA A 69 2.68 -8.96 1.23
C ALA A 69 1.57 -8.00 1.67
N SER A 70 0.63 -7.70 0.77
CA SER A 70 -0.54 -6.87 1.05
C SER A 70 -1.83 -7.61 0.76
N PHE A 71 -2.87 -7.29 1.51
CA PHE A 71 -4.25 -7.72 1.29
C PHE A 71 -5.19 -6.56 1.62
N ASP A 72 -6.36 -6.56 1.00
CA ASP A 72 -7.36 -5.52 1.25
C ASP A 72 -7.94 -5.67 2.67
N ASN A 73 -8.06 -4.55 3.37
CA ASN A 73 -8.68 -4.52 4.69
C ASN A 73 -10.18 -4.84 4.58
N ALA A 74 -10.71 -5.58 5.57
CA ALA A 74 -12.15 -5.85 5.65
C ALA A 74 -12.99 -4.59 5.99
N TYR A 75 -12.35 -3.59 6.60
CA TYR A 75 -12.96 -2.33 6.98
C TYR A 75 -11.96 -1.19 6.74
N GLY A 76 -12.47 -0.03 6.34
CA GLY A 76 -11.68 1.17 6.13
C GLY A 76 -12.42 2.40 6.65
N TYR A 77 -11.66 3.45 6.96
CA TYR A 77 -12.23 4.75 7.24
C TYR A 77 -12.40 5.50 5.92
N TYR A 78 -13.65 5.85 5.59
CA TYR A 78 -14.00 6.55 4.36
C TYR A 78 -14.80 7.80 4.70
N ASP A 79 -14.60 8.85 3.91
CA ASP A 79 -15.55 9.94 3.88
C ASP A 79 -16.89 9.40 3.36
N SER A 80 -17.99 9.93 3.87
CA SER A 80 -19.32 9.51 3.43
C SER A 80 -20.25 10.69 3.28
N PHE A 81 -21.24 10.53 2.42
CA PHE A 81 -22.40 11.42 2.33
C PHE A 81 -23.67 10.60 2.51
N THR A 82 -24.76 11.26 2.89
CA THR A 82 -26.06 10.59 3.11
C THR A 82 -27.03 10.91 1.98
N TYR A 83 -27.67 9.90 1.42
CA TYR A 83 -28.73 9.99 0.42
C TYR A 83 -29.80 8.94 0.74
N GLY A 84 -31.09 9.26 0.64
CA GLY A 84 -32.15 8.29 0.98
C GLY A 84 -32.21 7.85 2.46
N GLY A 85 -31.39 8.44 3.34
CA GLY A 85 -31.19 7.93 4.71
C GLY A 85 -30.10 6.86 4.83
N VAL A 86 -29.43 6.53 3.73
CA VAL A 86 -28.29 5.60 3.65
C VAL A 86 -26.98 6.38 3.50
N ALA A 87 -25.92 5.90 4.15
CA ALA A 87 -24.58 6.50 4.04
C ALA A 87 -23.77 5.82 2.92
N HIS A 88 -23.24 6.60 1.99
CA HIS A 88 -22.43 6.14 0.88
C HIS A 88 -20.97 6.57 1.07
N PRO A 89 -20.02 5.63 1.15
CA PRO A 89 -18.61 5.96 1.25
C PRO A 89 -18.07 6.43 -0.10
N TYR A 90 -17.14 7.39 -0.06
CA TYR A 90 -16.38 7.81 -1.23
C TYR A 90 -14.91 8.06 -0.84
N SER A 91 -14.05 8.10 -1.85
CA SER A 91 -12.67 8.56 -1.71
C SER A 91 -12.47 9.76 -2.61
N PRO A 92 -11.91 10.88 -2.11
CA PRO A 92 -11.49 11.98 -2.97
C PRO A 92 -10.50 11.48 -4.03
N SER A 93 -10.57 12.07 -5.23
CA SER A 93 -9.57 11.80 -6.27
C SER A 93 -8.19 12.25 -5.81
N ILE A 94 -7.18 11.40 -6.01
CA ILE A 94 -5.77 11.73 -5.73
C ILE A 94 -5.27 12.98 -6.48
N ALA A 95 -5.89 13.34 -7.61
CA ALA A 95 -5.46 14.48 -8.41
C ALA A 95 -5.90 15.83 -7.84
N TRP A 96 -6.97 15.85 -7.01
CA TRP A 96 -7.55 17.08 -6.47
C TRP A 96 -7.58 17.09 -4.94
N ALA A 97 -7.62 15.91 -4.29
CA ALA A 97 -7.50 15.66 -2.86
C ALA A 97 -8.33 16.60 -1.96
N THR A 98 -9.44 17.12 -2.50
CA THR A 98 -10.31 18.08 -1.83
C THR A 98 -11.73 17.53 -1.77
N THR A 99 -12.37 17.72 -0.62
CA THR A 99 -13.81 17.61 -0.47
C THR A 99 -14.43 18.92 -0.96
N ILE A 100 -15.33 18.85 -1.93
CA ILE A 100 -16.03 20.02 -2.45
C ILE A 100 -17.31 20.21 -1.63
N ASP A 101 -17.45 21.38 -1.00
CA ASP A 101 -18.75 21.81 -0.49
C ASP A 101 -19.69 22.06 -1.67
N LEU A 102 -20.74 21.26 -1.78
CA LEU A 102 -21.72 21.43 -2.84
C LEU A 102 -22.45 22.78 -2.64
N PRO A 103 -22.49 23.66 -3.66
CA PRO A 103 -23.29 24.87 -3.57
C PRO A 103 -24.77 24.51 -3.45
N ALA A 104 -25.58 25.40 -2.85
CA ALA A 104 -27.03 25.17 -2.72
C ALA A 104 -27.75 24.96 -4.08
N SER A 105 -27.11 25.33 -5.19
CA SER A 105 -27.58 25.12 -6.56
C SER A 105 -27.18 23.77 -7.17
N ALA A 106 -26.48 22.90 -6.44
CA ALA A 106 -26.05 21.61 -6.94
C ALA A 106 -27.26 20.71 -7.24
N THR A 107 -27.29 20.14 -8.44
CA THR A 107 -28.33 19.19 -8.83
C THR A 107 -27.94 17.80 -8.32
N LEU A 108 -28.82 17.19 -7.55
CA LEU A 108 -28.64 15.79 -7.11
C LEU A 108 -28.77 14.87 -8.32
N VAL A 109 -27.75 14.04 -8.54
CA VAL A 109 -27.81 12.93 -9.49
C VAL A 109 -28.21 11.69 -8.70
N PRO A 110 -29.19 10.90 -9.18
CA PRO A 110 -29.55 9.65 -8.50
C PRO A 110 -28.32 8.75 -8.33
N VAL A 111 -28.12 8.26 -7.12
CA VAL A 111 -27.09 7.26 -6.83
C VAL A 111 -27.65 5.91 -7.20
N LEU A 112 -26.93 5.19 -8.06
CA LEU A 112 -27.28 3.83 -8.45
C LEU A 112 -26.41 2.84 -7.69
N GLU A 113 -27.03 1.77 -7.23
CA GLU A 113 -26.34 0.60 -6.70
C GLU A 113 -25.58 -0.14 -7.80
N LYS A 114 -24.73 -1.09 -7.41
CA LYS A 114 -23.94 -1.89 -8.36
C LYS A 114 -24.81 -2.65 -9.38
N ASP A 115 -26.05 -2.96 -9.03
CA ASP A 115 -27.03 -3.63 -9.89
C ASP A 115 -27.88 -2.67 -10.75
N GLY A 116 -27.65 -1.35 -10.63
CA GLY A 116 -28.37 -0.32 -11.37
C GLY A 116 -29.72 0.07 -10.76
N SER A 117 -30.07 -0.44 -9.57
CA SER A 117 -31.22 0.06 -8.81
C SER A 117 -30.93 1.43 -8.20
N LEU A 118 -31.98 2.21 -7.94
CA LEU A 118 -31.85 3.47 -7.21
C LEU A 118 -31.56 3.16 -5.74
N SER A 119 -30.58 3.87 -5.18
CA SER A 119 -30.34 3.88 -3.75
C SER A 119 -31.36 4.80 -3.07
N ASP A 120 -32.59 4.30 -2.90
CA ASP A 120 -33.69 5.02 -2.23
C ASP A 120 -33.54 5.09 -0.71
#